data_AF-A0A1M6S7E2-F1
#
_entry.id   AF-A0A1M6S7E2-F1
#
_cell.length_a   1.000
_cell.length_b   1.000
_cell.length_c   1.000
_cell.angle_alpha   90.00
_cell.angle_beta   90.00
_cell.angle_gamma   90.00
#
_symmetry.space_group_name_H-M   'P 1'
#
loop_
_entity.id
_entity.type
_entity.pdbx_description
1 polymer ?
#
loop_
_entity_poly.entity_id
_entity_poly.type
_entity_poly.pdbx_seq_one_letter_code
_entity_poly.pdbx_strand_id
1 'polypeptide(L)'
;MKKMENKLVLLFTILISLVVFTGCTSVLDNKEEDNKNYAISFIDDSGNEININEPAKKIISLYSAHTENLFALGLDDEIIGVGTRDIYPAKALEKEKYDYKSDPEKVIAAEPDLVLIRPFIKRSKPEFVDALEKAGLTVVSLYPESFDEFDDYIKKLGIITGKRDKANKLLQDFYKQINEIKNTTKDISPKVNVYFESSENGYKTVTTDSMPAKAIEIAGGLNIALDAKPIKKGSSIAPYGAERILEKADKIDVFVSQNGVMNAGGNKHSITIRPGFDAIKAVQNDRVYVINQKIISSPTFRYLDGIKELCRMFYPEIFDDISKFSLDEEITRDKMAEIIVRFKNEGIFVPTSKYYRKKHKRHTYGLFKDVDMNNEYFHFIETAVTSGYMEGFKENNEEYFYPENKISREEFANILFMIGDLKKKENNISIKDLDKMKNTRIVQIVVDNKLMELEDGNFNPEKFVTGKEVVKSLEKLREITK
;
A
#
# COMPACT_ATOMS: atom_id res chain seq x y z
N MET A 1 -87.27 -51.48 -13.29
CA MET A 1 -86.21 -51.07 -12.33
C MET A 1 -85.02 -52.01 -12.44
N LYS A 2 -83.92 -51.48 -12.99
CA LYS A 2 -82.51 -51.93 -12.91
C LYS A 2 -82.19 -53.44 -13.01
N LYS A 3 -81.89 -53.88 -14.24
CA LYS A 3 -80.64 -54.61 -14.58
C LYS A 3 -80.51 -54.73 -16.11
N MET A 4 -79.26 -54.87 -16.55
CA MET A 4 -78.79 -55.18 -17.90
C MET A 4 -78.79 -54.01 -18.89
N GLU A 5 -77.60 -53.52 -19.21
CA GLU A 5 -77.02 -53.40 -20.56
C GLU A 5 -75.75 -52.54 -20.50
N ASN A 6 -74.88 -52.67 -21.52
CA ASN A 6 -73.62 -51.95 -21.73
C ASN A 6 -72.31 -52.62 -21.26
N LYS A 7 -72.22 -53.95 -21.38
CA LYS A 7 -70.97 -54.62 -21.80
C LYS A 7 -71.02 -54.90 -23.30
N LEU A 8 -70.97 -53.86 -24.15
CA LEU A 8 -70.85 -54.05 -25.61
C LEU A 8 -70.39 -52.80 -26.41
N VAL A 9 -69.64 -51.86 -25.81
CA VAL A 9 -69.16 -50.66 -26.55
C VAL A 9 -67.65 -50.41 -26.40
N LEU A 10 -66.93 -51.13 -25.54
CA LEU A 10 -65.50 -50.89 -25.29
C LEU A 10 -64.59 -51.93 -25.96
N LEU A 11 -64.89 -52.32 -27.21
CA LEU A 11 -64.12 -53.32 -27.96
C LEU A 11 -64.03 -53.02 -29.47
N PHE A 12 -64.16 -51.74 -29.85
CA PHE A 12 -64.08 -51.31 -31.25
C PHE A 12 -63.27 -50.01 -31.40
N THR A 13 -62.10 -49.97 -30.77
CA THR A 13 -61.13 -48.87 -30.96
C THR A 13 -59.69 -49.39 -30.82
N ILE A 14 -59.47 -50.61 -31.30
CA ILE A 14 -58.13 -51.15 -31.54
C ILE A 14 -58.19 -51.75 -32.94
N LEU A 15 -57.21 -51.38 -33.77
CA LEU A 15 -56.88 -52.00 -35.07
C LEU A 15 -57.65 -51.54 -36.32
N ILE A 16 -57.38 -50.30 -36.79
CA ILE A 16 -57.37 -50.01 -38.24
C ILE A 16 -56.08 -49.24 -38.58
N SER A 17 -55.20 -49.98 -39.23
CA SER A 17 -54.13 -49.66 -40.19
C SER A 17 -53.50 -48.26 -40.23
N LEU A 18 -52.17 -48.28 -39.97
CA LEU A 18 -51.11 -47.70 -40.81
C LEU A 18 -51.56 -46.99 -42.10
N VAL A 19 -51.32 -45.66 -42.17
CA VAL A 19 -50.81 -44.96 -43.37
C VAL A 19 -49.82 -43.87 -42.91
N VAL A 20 -48.73 -43.76 -43.66
CA VAL A 20 -47.47 -43.01 -43.44
C VAL A 20 -47.60 -41.53 -43.80
N PHE A 21 -46.60 -40.72 -43.39
CA PHE A 21 -46.28 -39.30 -43.69
C PHE A 21 -47.01 -38.29 -42.81
N THR A 22 -46.41 -37.30 -42.13
CA THR A 22 -45.15 -36.55 -42.26
C THR A 22 -44.93 -35.86 -40.89
N GLY A 23 -43.73 -35.89 -40.32
CA GLY A 23 -42.89 -34.69 -40.25
C GLY A 23 -43.37 -33.61 -39.28
N CYS A 24 -42.94 -33.69 -38.01
CA CYS A 24 -42.64 -32.56 -37.12
C CYS A 24 -42.13 -33.12 -35.79
N THR A 25 -40.92 -33.66 -35.79
CA THR A 25 -40.15 -33.81 -34.56
C THR A 25 -39.44 -32.49 -34.31
N SER A 26 -39.85 -31.84 -33.23
CA SER A 26 -39.14 -30.74 -32.60
C SER A 26 -37.65 -31.05 -32.54
N VAL A 27 -36.87 -30.27 -33.28
CA VAL A 27 -35.43 -30.15 -33.08
C VAL A 27 -35.25 -29.66 -31.64
N LEU A 28 -34.98 -30.60 -30.74
CA LEU A 28 -34.29 -30.28 -29.51
C LEU A 28 -32.92 -29.80 -29.97
N ASP A 29 -32.70 -28.50 -29.88
CA ASP A 29 -31.37 -27.90 -29.89
C ASP A 29 -30.59 -28.56 -28.75
N ASN A 30 -29.93 -29.68 -29.08
CA ASN A 30 -28.75 -30.12 -28.35
C ASN A 30 -27.72 -29.02 -28.60
N LYS A 31 -27.73 -27.99 -27.75
CA LYS A 31 -26.50 -27.27 -27.45
C LYS A 31 -25.50 -28.34 -27.03
N GLU A 32 -24.59 -28.67 -27.92
CA GLU A 32 -23.35 -29.33 -27.55
C GLU A 32 -22.75 -28.48 -26.43
N GLU A 33 -22.88 -28.95 -25.19
CA GLU A 33 -21.98 -28.54 -24.12
C GLU A 33 -20.60 -28.97 -24.59
N ASP A 34 -19.90 -28.02 -25.20
CA ASP A 34 -18.48 -28.07 -25.50
C ASP A 34 -17.79 -28.40 -24.18
N ASN A 35 -17.53 -29.68 -23.95
CA ASN A 35 -16.96 -30.23 -22.72
C ASN A 35 -15.46 -29.91 -22.68
N LYS A 36 -15.15 -28.62 -22.83
CA LYS A 36 -13.82 -28.04 -22.68
C LYS A 36 -13.52 -28.05 -21.20
N ASN A 37 -12.67 -29.00 -20.81
CA ASN A 37 -12.18 -29.11 -19.46
C ASN A 37 -11.10 -28.03 -19.24
N TYR A 38 -11.52 -26.81 -18.91
CA TYR A 38 -10.61 -25.70 -18.64
C TYR A 38 -9.80 -25.97 -17.36
N ALA A 39 -8.48 -25.77 -17.41
CA ALA A 39 -7.62 -25.95 -16.24
C ALA A 39 -7.84 -24.86 -15.17
N ILE A 40 -8.35 -23.70 -15.57
CA ILE A 40 -8.67 -22.56 -14.72
C ILE A 40 -10.07 -22.08 -15.08
N SER A 41 -10.97 -22.07 -14.08
CA SER A 41 -12.32 -21.54 -14.20
C SER A 41 -12.72 -20.78 -12.93
N PHE A 42 -13.24 -19.56 -13.06
CA PHE A 42 -13.83 -18.78 -11.95
C PHE A 42 -14.72 -17.64 -12.49
N ILE A 43 -15.53 -17.05 -11.62
CA ILE A 43 -16.34 -15.86 -11.94
C ILE A 43 -15.56 -14.60 -11.51
N ASP A 44 -15.37 -13.67 -12.44
CA ASP A 44 -14.72 -12.38 -12.16
C ASP A 44 -15.67 -11.41 -11.42
N ASP A 45 -15.15 -10.27 -10.97
CA ASP A 45 -15.90 -9.32 -10.14
C ASP A 45 -16.85 -8.44 -10.98
N SER A 46 -17.00 -8.74 -12.28
CA SER A 46 -18.05 -8.22 -13.16
C SER A 46 -19.09 -9.28 -13.54
N GLY A 47 -18.99 -10.49 -12.97
CA GLY A 47 -19.92 -11.59 -13.20
C GLY A 47 -19.65 -12.40 -14.46
N ASN A 48 -18.50 -12.21 -15.11
CA ASN A 48 -18.12 -12.99 -16.28
C ASN A 48 -17.50 -14.33 -15.85
N GLU A 49 -17.85 -15.40 -16.55
CA GLU A 49 -17.16 -16.67 -16.41
C GLU A 49 -15.82 -16.62 -17.16
N ILE A 50 -14.73 -16.83 -16.43
CA ILE A 50 -13.37 -16.83 -16.96
C ILE A 50 -12.92 -18.27 -17.09
N ASN A 51 -12.63 -18.69 -18.32
CA ASN A 51 -12.29 -20.06 -18.68
C ASN A 51 -11.01 -20.07 -19.51
N ILE A 52 -9.92 -20.62 -18.95
CA ILE A 52 -8.58 -20.59 -19.54
C ILE A 52 -7.86 -21.93 -19.35
N ASN A 53 -7.12 -22.33 -20.38
CA ASN A 53 -6.46 -23.63 -20.44
C ASN A 53 -5.07 -23.64 -19.80
N GLU A 54 -4.38 -22.51 -19.82
CA GLU A 54 -3.04 -22.35 -19.27
C GLU A 54 -2.94 -21.05 -18.45
N PRO A 55 -2.01 -20.97 -17.48
CA PRO A 55 -1.65 -19.72 -16.83
C PRO A 55 -1.19 -18.64 -17.83
N ALA A 56 -1.56 -17.39 -17.57
CA ALA A 56 -1.17 -16.23 -18.37
C ALA A 56 0.34 -15.97 -18.32
N LYS A 57 0.93 -15.63 -19.47
CA LYS A 57 2.38 -15.39 -19.68
C LYS A 57 2.68 -14.02 -20.31
N LYS A 58 1.67 -13.34 -20.88
CA LYS A 58 1.77 -12.00 -21.48
C LYS A 58 0.66 -11.10 -20.95
N ILE A 59 0.94 -10.43 -19.83
CA ILE A 59 -0.04 -9.71 -19.03
C ILE A 59 0.07 -8.21 -19.30
N ILE A 60 -1.08 -7.59 -19.62
CA ILE A 60 -1.26 -6.14 -19.54
C ILE A 60 -2.14 -5.82 -18.33
N SER A 61 -1.61 -5.06 -17.38
CA SER A 61 -2.33 -4.64 -16.17
C SER A 61 -2.74 -3.17 -16.26
N LEU A 62 -4.05 -2.89 -16.26
CA LEU A 62 -4.59 -1.53 -16.40
C LEU A 62 -5.02 -0.91 -15.06
N TYR A 63 -4.56 -1.48 -13.95
CA TYR A 63 -4.75 -0.94 -12.60
C TYR A 63 -3.57 -1.22 -11.68
N SER A 64 -3.10 -0.17 -11.00
CA SER A 64 -1.94 -0.23 -10.12
C SER A 64 -1.96 -1.35 -9.09
N ALA A 65 -3.09 -1.66 -8.45
CA ALA A 65 -3.08 -2.71 -7.44
C ALA A 65 -2.90 -4.11 -8.06
N HIS A 66 -3.37 -4.32 -9.30
CA HIS A 66 -3.05 -5.54 -10.03
C HIS A 66 -1.55 -5.58 -10.31
N THR A 67 -1.00 -4.51 -10.87
CA THR A 67 0.43 -4.37 -11.18
C THR A 67 1.29 -4.69 -9.96
N GLU A 68 1.05 -4.02 -8.84
CA GLU A 68 1.81 -4.22 -7.59
C GLU A 68 1.74 -5.67 -7.08
N ASN A 69 0.55 -6.29 -7.11
CA ASN A 69 0.40 -7.67 -6.66
C ASN A 69 1.02 -8.68 -7.62
N LEU A 70 0.99 -8.44 -8.93
CA LEU A 70 1.67 -9.30 -9.91
C LEU A 70 3.20 -9.28 -9.69
N PHE A 71 3.78 -8.10 -9.44
CA PHE A 71 5.19 -8.00 -9.06
C PHE A 71 5.48 -8.77 -7.76
N ALA A 72 4.61 -8.66 -6.74
CA ALA A 72 4.76 -9.43 -5.50
C ALA A 72 4.68 -10.96 -5.72
N LEU A 73 3.89 -11.41 -6.70
CA LEU A 73 3.81 -12.81 -7.14
C LEU A 73 5.02 -13.26 -7.97
N GLY A 74 5.98 -12.36 -8.25
CA GLY A 74 7.18 -12.65 -9.03
C GLY A 74 6.92 -12.77 -10.53
N LEU A 75 5.98 -12.00 -11.07
CA LEU A 75 5.59 -12.00 -12.48
C LEU A 75 6.24 -10.87 -13.28
N ASP A 76 7.47 -10.49 -12.92
CA ASP A 76 8.16 -9.36 -13.57
C ASP A 76 8.24 -9.58 -15.09
N ASP A 77 8.66 -10.77 -15.52
CA ASP A 77 8.86 -11.09 -16.94
C ASP A 77 7.53 -11.25 -17.70
N GLU A 78 6.47 -11.75 -17.04
CA GLU A 78 5.16 -11.95 -17.64
C GLU A 78 4.37 -10.64 -17.80
N ILE A 79 4.71 -9.58 -17.05
CA ILE A 79 4.12 -8.25 -17.23
C ILE A 79 4.78 -7.55 -18.42
N ILE A 80 4.09 -7.54 -19.56
CA ILE A 80 4.55 -6.84 -20.77
C ILE A 80 4.10 -5.38 -20.82
N GLY A 81 3.05 -5.02 -20.07
CA GLY A 81 2.48 -3.69 -20.08
C GLY A 81 1.73 -3.32 -18.82
N VAL A 82 1.77 -2.04 -18.47
CA VAL A 82 1.10 -1.48 -17.28
C VAL A 82 0.37 -0.19 -17.62
N GLY A 83 -0.52 0.25 -16.72
CA GLY A 83 -1.21 1.52 -16.85
C GLY A 83 -0.26 2.72 -16.80
N THR A 84 -0.64 3.83 -17.44
CA THR A 84 0.16 5.08 -17.45
C THR A 84 0.48 5.66 -16.07
N ARG A 85 -0.22 5.22 -15.02
CA ARG A 85 -0.04 5.67 -13.63
C ARG A 85 0.67 4.66 -12.74
N ASP A 86 1.06 3.52 -13.29
CA ASP A 86 1.73 2.46 -12.55
C ASP A 86 3.23 2.75 -12.46
N ILE A 87 3.67 2.95 -11.23
CA ILE A 87 5.01 3.44 -10.87
C ILE A 87 5.64 2.68 -9.70
N TYR A 88 4.92 1.70 -9.16
CA TYR A 88 5.39 0.86 -8.06
C TYR A 88 5.21 -0.61 -8.45
N PRO A 89 6.20 -1.48 -8.16
CA PRO A 89 7.57 -1.11 -7.76
C PRO A 89 8.28 -0.27 -8.84
N ALA A 90 9.49 0.23 -8.56
CA ALA A 90 10.22 1.07 -9.52
C ALA A 90 10.41 0.39 -10.88
N LYS A 91 10.55 -0.94 -10.91
CA LYS A 91 10.56 -1.77 -12.14
C LYS A 91 9.34 -1.58 -13.05
N ALA A 92 8.18 -1.20 -12.50
CA ALA A 92 7.00 -0.88 -13.31
C ALA A 92 7.26 0.30 -14.27
N LEU A 93 8.24 1.16 -13.99
CA LEU A 93 8.63 2.28 -14.87
C LEU A 93 9.26 1.82 -16.19
N GLU A 94 9.85 0.62 -16.21
CA GLU A 94 10.50 0.03 -17.38
C GLU A 94 9.50 -0.64 -18.33
N LYS A 95 8.29 -0.95 -17.84
CA LYS A 95 7.24 -1.61 -18.61
C LYS A 95 6.54 -0.63 -19.56
N GLU A 96 6.09 -1.14 -20.70
CA GLU A 96 5.34 -0.35 -21.66
C GLU A 96 4.04 0.21 -21.04
N LYS A 97 3.68 1.44 -21.42
CA LYS A 97 2.52 2.14 -20.89
C LYS A 97 1.31 2.05 -21.82
N TYR A 98 0.18 1.69 -21.23
CA TYR A 98 -1.13 1.59 -21.87
C TYR A 98 -2.15 2.48 -21.16
N ASP A 99 -3.05 3.09 -21.92
CA ASP A 99 -4.15 3.90 -21.41
C ASP A 99 -5.48 3.39 -21.97
N TYR A 100 -6.35 2.88 -21.10
CA TYR A 100 -7.69 2.43 -21.46
C TYR A 100 -8.62 3.56 -21.95
N LYS A 101 -8.16 4.81 -21.91
CA LYS A 101 -8.84 5.96 -22.52
C LYS A 101 -8.42 6.22 -23.96
N SER A 102 -7.36 5.55 -24.43
CA SER A 102 -6.87 5.63 -25.81
C SER A 102 -7.45 4.49 -26.66
N ASP A 103 -7.00 4.39 -27.89
CA ASP A 103 -7.40 3.35 -28.85
C ASP A 103 -6.99 1.93 -28.36
N PRO A 104 -7.90 0.95 -28.37
CA PRO A 104 -7.60 -0.45 -28.01
C PRO A 104 -6.60 -1.13 -28.97
N GLU A 105 -6.42 -0.66 -30.20
CA GLU A 105 -5.49 -1.22 -31.21
C GLU A 105 -4.08 -1.43 -30.65
N LYS A 106 -3.60 -0.52 -29.81
CA LYS A 106 -2.27 -0.64 -29.20
C LYS A 106 -2.17 -1.86 -28.28
N VAL A 107 -3.21 -2.13 -27.49
CA VAL A 107 -3.28 -3.31 -26.61
C VAL A 107 -3.41 -4.58 -27.44
N ILE A 108 -4.23 -4.55 -28.50
CA ILE A 108 -4.43 -5.70 -29.40
C ILE A 108 -3.13 -6.07 -30.10
N ALA A 109 -2.41 -5.08 -30.65
CA ALA A 109 -1.14 -5.27 -31.35
C ALA A 109 -0.02 -5.84 -30.45
N ALA A 110 -0.13 -5.71 -29.13
CA ALA A 110 0.80 -6.30 -28.18
C ALA A 110 0.57 -7.80 -27.93
N GLU A 111 -0.55 -8.35 -28.44
CA GLU A 111 -0.96 -9.75 -28.32
C GLU A 111 -0.85 -10.31 -26.87
N PRO A 112 -1.45 -9.64 -25.86
CA PRO A 112 -1.48 -10.18 -24.52
C PRO A 112 -2.37 -11.43 -24.45
N ASP A 113 -2.03 -12.38 -23.60
CA ASP A 113 -2.93 -13.49 -23.27
C ASP A 113 -3.86 -13.13 -22.09
N LEU A 114 -3.59 -12.03 -21.38
CA LEU A 114 -4.42 -11.52 -20.30
C LEU A 114 -4.38 -9.99 -20.22
N VAL A 115 -5.57 -9.38 -20.16
CA VAL A 115 -5.73 -7.97 -19.79
C VAL A 115 -6.50 -7.87 -18.47
N LEU A 116 -5.84 -7.35 -17.44
CA LEU A 116 -6.45 -7.14 -16.11
C LEU A 116 -7.01 -5.74 -15.98
N ILE A 117 -8.31 -5.67 -15.66
CA ILE A 117 -9.05 -4.42 -15.48
C ILE A 117 -9.82 -4.42 -14.16
N ARG A 118 -10.37 -3.25 -13.82
CA ARG A 118 -11.37 -3.11 -12.75
C ARG A 118 -12.79 -3.04 -13.34
N PRO A 119 -13.83 -3.36 -12.54
CA PRO A 119 -15.22 -3.11 -12.93
C PRO A 119 -15.50 -1.66 -13.35
N PHE A 120 -14.76 -0.69 -12.80
CA PHE A 120 -14.85 0.71 -13.24
C PHE A 120 -14.48 0.92 -14.70
N ILE A 121 -13.44 0.25 -15.21
CA ILE A 121 -13.00 0.39 -16.61
C ILE A 121 -14.08 -0.19 -17.52
N LYS A 122 -14.58 -1.40 -17.23
CA LYS A 122 -15.68 -2.03 -17.98
C LYS A 122 -16.92 -1.12 -18.08
N ARG A 123 -17.32 -0.48 -16.97
CA ARG A 123 -18.46 0.45 -16.96
C ARG A 123 -18.20 1.79 -17.66
N SER A 124 -16.99 2.34 -17.52
CA SER A 124 -16.69 3.70 -18.02
C SER A 124 -16.17 3.74 -19.45
N LYS A 125 -15.65 2.61 -19.95
CA LYS A 125 -15.09 2.42 -21.30
C LYS A 125 -15.48 1.05 -21.86
N PRO A 126 -16.78 0.76 -22.05
CA PRO A 126 -17.25 -0.53 -22.57
C PRO A 126 -16.69 -0.81 -23.98
N GLU A 127 -16.73 0.17 -24.88
CA GLU A 127 -16.20 0.07 -26.26
C GLU A 127 -14.74 -0.42 -26.32
N PHE A 128 -13.91 0.03 -25.37
CA PHE A 128 -12.52 -0.40 -25.27
C PHE A 128 -12.44 -1.87 -24.89
N VAL A 129 -13.19 -2.29 -23.87
CA VAL A 129 -13.20 -3.69 -23.39
C VAL A 129 -13.79 -4.62 -24.45
N ASP A 130 -14.90 -4.24 -25.07
CA ASP A 130 -15.57 -5.02 -26.12
C ASP A 130 -14.65 -5.24 -27.32
N ALA A 131 -13.82 -4.25 -27.68
CA ALA A 131 -12.85 -4.40 -28.77
C ALA A 131 -11.77 -5.44 -28.44
N LEU A 132 -11.27 -5.47 -27.20
CA LEU A 132 -10.30 -6.47 -26.75
C LEU A 132 -10.91 -7.88 -26.76
N GLU A 133 -12.13 -8.03 -26.23
CA GLU A 133 -12.84 -9.32 -26.19
C GLU A 133 -13.16 -9.82 -27.61
N LYS A 134 -13.60 -8.94 -28.53
CA LYS A 134 -13.83 -9.29 -29.95
C LYS A 134 -12.56 -9.66 -30.70
N ALA A 135 -11.41 -9.14 -30.29
CA ALA A 135 -10.11 -9.54 -30.80
C ALA A 135 -9.63 -10.90 -30.24
N GLY A 136 -10.42 -11.55 -29.39
CA GLY A 136 -10.12 -12.86 -28.80
C GLY A 136 -9.21 -12.80 -27.58
N LEU A 137 -8.95 -11.61 -27.02
CA LEU A 137 -8.14 -11.45 -25.83
C LEU A 137 -8.95 -11.81 -24.58
N THR A 138 -8.29 -12.46 -23.61
CA THR A 138 -8.91 -12.72 -22.31
C THR A 138 -8.85 -11.46 -21.45
N VAL A 139 -10.01 -10.88 -21.14
CA VAL A 139 -10.14 -9.72 -20.25
C VAL A 139 -10.74 -10.17 -18.93
N VAL A 140 -10.07 -9.87 -17.83
CA VAL A 140 -10.53 -10.27 -16.48
C VAL A 140 -10.69 -9.04 -15.61
N SER A 141 -11.88 -8.90 -15.02
CA SER A 141 -12.26 -7.76 -14.19
C SER A 141 -12.21 -8.10 -12.71
N LEU A 142 -11.25 -7.54 -11.97
CA LEU A 142 -11.07 -7.81 -10.54
C LEU A 142 -11.06 -6.50 -9.73
N TYR A 143 -11.70 -6.50 -8.56
CA TYR A 143 -11.61 -5.45 -7.56
C TYR A 143 -12.27 -5.88 -6.24
N PRO A 144 -11.50 -6.09 -5.16
CA PRO A 144 -12.10 -6.31 -3.83
C PRO A 144 -12.69 -4.98 -3.32
N GLU A 145 -13.99 -4.97 -3.02
CA GLU A 145 -14.68 -3.78 -2.51
C GLU A 145 -14.46 -3.58 -1.00
N SER A 146 -14.13 -4.65 -0.28
CA SER A 146 -13.91 -4.68 1.17
C SER A 146 -12.57 -5.34 1.54
N PHE A 147 -12.15 -5.19 2.80
CA PHE A 147 -10.94 -5.86 3.29
C PHE A 147 -11.10 -7.40 3.26
N ASP A 148 -12.30 -7.91 3.53
CA ASP A 148 -12.58 -9.35 3.62
C ASP A 148 -12.51 -10.05 2.24
N GLU A 149 -12.64 -9.28 1.15
CA GLU A 149 -12.49 -9.77 -0.23
C GLU A 149 -11.04 -9.82 -0.71
N PHE A 150 -10.09 -9.29 0.06
CA PHE A 150 -8.68 -9.20 -0.36
C PHE A 150 -8.07 -10.57 -0.66
N ASP A 151 -8.37 -11.58 0.17
CA ASP A 151 -7.87 -12.95 0.00
C ASP A 151 -8.33 -13.58 -1.32
N ASP A 152 -9.61 -13.45 -1.63
CA ASP A 152 -10.19 -13.98 -2.86
C ASP A 152 -9.56 -13.32 -4.09
N TYR A 153 -9.39 -11.99 -4.03
CA TYR A 153 -8.72 -11.23 -5.08
C TYR A 153 -7.27 -11.71 -5.33
N ILE A 154 -6.47 -11.88 -4.28
CA ILE A 154 -5.10 -12.40 -4.40
C ILE A 154 -5.09 -13.85 -4.89
N LYS A 155 -6.02 -14.69 -4.44
CA LYS A 155 -6.15 -16.08 -4.90
C LYS A 155 -6.52 -16.15 -6.37
N LYS A 156 -7.46 -15.34 -6.86
CA LYS A 156 -7.80 -15.22 -8.28
C LYS A 156 -6.58 -14.84 -9.11
N LEU A 157 -5.78 -13.86 -8.67
CA LEU A 157 -4.50 -13.52 -9.32
C LEU A 157 -3.53 -14.70 -9.32
N GLY A 158 -3.37 -15.42 -8.21
CA GLY A 158 -2.52 -16.61 -8.13
C GLY A 158 -2.99 -17.76 -9.02
N ILE A 159 -4.31 -17.95 -9.16
CA ILE A 159 -4.91 -18.96 -10.03
C ILE A 159 -4.61 -18.65 -11.50
N ILE A 160 -4.96 -17.44 -11.96
CA ILE A 160 -4.86 -17.06 -13.38
C ILE A 160 -3.41 -16.97 -13.89
N THR A 161 -2.46 -16.76 -12.99
CA THR A 161 -1.03 -16.66 -13.31
C THR A 161 -0.23 -17.91 -12.93
N GLY A 162 -0.88 -18.95 -12.41
CA GLY A 162 -0.21 -20.18 -12.00
C GLY A 162 0.67 -20.03 -10.74
N LYS A 163 0.55 -18.92 -10.00
CA LYS A 163 1.31 -18.61 -8.78
C LYS A 163 0.53 -18.89 -7.49
N ARG A 164 -0.33 -19.92 -7.46
CA ARG A 164 -1.19 -20.27 -6.30
C ARG A 164 -0.41 -20.40 -4.99
N ASP A 165 0.69 -21.14 -4.99
CA ASP A 165 1.48 -21.37 -3.78
C ASP A 165 2.15 -20.09 -3.27
N LYS A 166 2.68 -19.27 -4.20
CA LYS A 166 3.25 -17.96 -3.87
C LYS A 166 2.19 -17.03 -3.30
N ALA A 167 0.99 -16.98 -3.89
CA ALA A 167 -0.13 -16.19 -3.40
C ALA A 167 -0.53 -16.60 -1.97
N ASN A 168 -0.66 -17.90 -1.71
CA ASN A 168 -0.97 -18.43 -0.38
C ASN A 168 0.12 -18.10 0.64
N LYS A 169 1.39 -18.23 0.26
CA LYS A 169 2.52 -17.89 1.13
C LYS A 169 2.53 -16.40 1.50
N LEU A 170 2.32 -15.52 0.52
CA LEU A 170 2.24 -14.07 0.76
C LEU A 170 1.08 -13.72 1.69
N LEU A 171 -0.10 -14.31 1.51
CA LEU A 171 -1.24 -14.12 2.40
C LEU A 171 -0.92 -14.59 3.83
N GLN A 172 -0.28 -15.75 3.99
CA GLN A 172 0.12 -16.26 5.30
C GLN A 172 1.08 -15.29 6.02
N ASP A 173 2.10 -14.80 5.33
CA ASP A 173 3.09 -13.89 5.90
C ASP A 173 2.47 -12.50 6.21
N PHE A 174 1.54 -12.04 5.37
CA PHE A 174 0.78 -10.82 5.59
C PHE A 174 -0.10 -10.91 6.85
N TYR A 175 -0.87 -11.99 7.01
CA TYR A 175 -1.71 -12.16 8.20
C TYR A 175 -0.93 -12.46 9.46
N LYS A 176 0.23 -13.12 9.35
CA LYS A 176 1.16 -13.29 10.48
C LYS A 176 1.52 -11.91 11.07
N GLN A 177 1.96 -10.98 10.22
CA GLN A 177 2.34 -9.63 10.65
C GLN A 177 1.13 -8.81 11.16
N ILE A 178 -0.04 -8.93 10.53
CA ILE A 178 -1.27 -8.30 11.05
C ILE A 178 -1.59 -8.83 12.46
N ASN A 179 -1.45 -10.13 12.70
CA ASN A 179 -1.75 -10.72 14.01
C ASN A 179 -0.72 -10.32 15.07
N GLU A 180 0.55 -10.16 14.70
CA GLU A 180 1.58 -9.59 15.58
C GLU A 180 1.19 -8.17 16.01
N ILE A 181 0.79 -7.31 15.07
CA ILE A 181 0.31 -5.95 15.36
C ILE A 181 -0.92 -5.99 16.28
N LYS A 182 -1.93 -6.81 15.97
CA LYS A 182 -3.13 -6.96 16.82
C LYS A 182 -2.78 -7.42 18.24
N ASN A 183 -1.81 -8.32 18.38
CA ASN A 183 -1.36 -8.78 19.68
C ASN A 183 -0.68 -7.67 20.49
N THR A 184 0.05 -6.76 19.85
CA THR A 184 0.58 -5.57 20.50
C THR A 184 -0.53 -4.57 20.84
N THR A 185 -1.47 -4.31 19.92
CA THR A 185 -2.45 -3.22 20.06
C THR A 185 -3.67 -3.57 20.92
N LYS A 186 -3.96 -4.86 21.14
CA LYS A 186 -5.12 -5.29 21.94
C LYS A 186 -5.02 -4.87 23.41
N ASP A 187 -3.81 -4.83 23.96
CA ASP A 187 -3.56 -4.58 25.40
C ASP A 187 -3.39 -3.08 25.71
N ILE A 188 -3.42 -2.22 24.69
CA ILE A 188 -3.29 -0.78 24.84
C ILE A 188 -4.58 -0.18 25.42
N SER A 189 -4.44 0.54 26.54
CA SER A 189 -5.53 1.27 27.18
C SER A 189 -5.02 2.57 27.81
N PRO A 190 -5.73 3.71 27.64
CA PRO A 190 -6.93 3.88 26.81
C PRO A 190 -6.59 3.85 25.31
N LYS A 191 -7.55 3.42 24.48
CA LYS A 191 -7.42 3.51 23.02
C LYS A 191 -7.64 4.95 22.54
N VAL A 192 -6.95 5.37 21.48
CA VAL A 192 -7.16 6.67 20.85
C VAL A 192 -8.42 6.68 19.97
N ASN A 193 -9.21 7.73 20.07
CA ASN A 193 -10.30 8.00 19.13
C ASN A 193 -9.76 8.69 17.88
N VAL A 194 -10.10 8.13 16.73
CA VAL A 194 -9.54 8.52 15.43
C VAL A 194 -10.66 9.04 14.55
N TYR A 195 -10.47 10.23 13.98
CA TYR A 195 -11.21 10.67 12.82
C TYR A 195 -10.36 10.48 11.57
N PHE A 196 -10.92 9.85 10.54
CA PHE A 196 -10.25 9.62 9.27
C PHE A 196 -10.94 10.40 8.13
N GLU A 197 -10.24 11.36 7.54
CA GLU A 197 -10.70 12.10 6.38
C GLU A 197 -10.27 11.39 5.09
N SER A 198 -11.26 10.90 4.33
CA SER A 198 -11.03 10.30 3.02
C SER A 198 -10.96 11.34 1.90
N SER A 199 -11.71 12.45 2.03
CA SER A 199 -11.65 13.58 1.11
C SER A 199 -12.10 14.88 1.78
N GLU A 200 -11.42 15.96 1.47
CA GLU A 200 -11.80 17.32 1.89
C GLU A 200 -13.15 17.74 1.29
N ASN A 201 -13.45 17.27 0.08
CA ASN A 201 -14.72 17.59 -0.58
C ASN A 201 -15.90 16.93 0.15
N GLY A 202 -16.69 17.76 0.85
CA GLY A 202 -17.81 17.32 1.65
C GLY A 202 -17.41 16.64 2.97
N TYR A 203 -16.16 16.83 3.42
CA TYR A 203 -15.60 16.22 4.63
C TYR A 203 -15.94 14.73 4.70
N LYS A 204 -15.58 14.00 3.64
CA LYS A 204 -15.89 12.58 3.55
C LYS A 204 -14.98 11.82 4.49
N THR A 205 -15.56 10.86 5.20
CA THR A 205 -14.86 9.85 5.97
C THR A 205 -14.98 8.49 5.27
N VAL A 206 -14.64 7.42 5.97
CA VAL A 206 -14.66 6.04 5.48
C VAL A 206 -15.78 5.24 6.13
N THR A 207 -16.30 4.25 5.43
CA THR A 207 -17.28 3.31 6.01
C THR A 207 -16.60 2.29 6.90
N THR A 208 -17.35 1.70 7.83
CA THR A 208 -16.85 0.78 8.85
C THR A 208 -16.25 -0.52 8.30
N ASP A 209 -16.70 -0.95 7.12
CA ASP A 209 -16.25 -2.15 6.39
C ASP A 209 -15.09 -1.88 5.42
N SER A 210 -14.69 -0.61 5.26
CA SER A 210 -13.61 -0.22 4.35
C SER A 210 -12.23 -0.65 4.88
N MET A 211 -11.26 -0.76 3.96
CA MET A 211 -9.86 -1.01 4.32
C MET A 211 -9.33 0.04 5.33
N PRO A 212 -9.44 1.37 5.15
CA PRO A 212 -8.93 2.29 6.17
C PRO A 212 -9.60 2.15 7.54
N ALA A 213 -10.90 1.87 7.60
CA ALA A 213 -11.58 1.62 8.88
C ALA A 213 -11.03 0.36 9.56
N LYS A 214 -10.80 -0.71 8.81
CA LYS A 214 -10.21 -1.93 9.34
C LYS A 214 -8.75 -1.73 9.78
N ALA A 215 -7.99 -0.90 9.07
CA ALA A 215 -6.62 -0.55 9.45
C ALA A 215 -6.57 0.20 10.78
N ILE A 216 -7.50 1.15 11.00
CA ILE A 216 -7.64 1.87 12.28
C ILE A 216 -7.87 0.88 13.43
N GLU A 217 -8.79 -0.08 13.25
CA GLU A 217 -9.09 -1.11 14.25
C GLU A 217 -7.84 -1.98 14.54
N ILE A 218 -7.16 -2.47 13.50
CA ILE A 218 -5.95 -3.29 13.63
C ILE A 218 -4.84 -2.52 14.37
N ALA A 219 -4.66 -1.24 14.05
CA ALA A 219 -3.70 -0.35 14.69
C ALA A 219 -4.09 0.05 16.13
N GLY A 220 -5.21 -0.44 16.65
CA GLY A 220 -5.65 -0.18 18.02
C GLY A 220 -6.37 1.14 18.22
N GLY A 221 -6.77 1.83 17.15
CA GLY A 221 -7.59 3.03 17.20
C GLY A 221 -9.09 2.72 17.25
N LEU A 222 -9.87 3.69 17.72
CA LEU A 222 -11.34 3.66 17.68
C LEU A 222 -11.83 4.66 16.63
N ASN A 223 -12.42 4.18 15.53
CA ASN A 223 -13.03 5.08 14.55
C ASN A 223 -14.22 5.82 15.20
N ILE A 224 -14.15 7.15 15.26
CA ILE A 224 -15.19 7.96 15.91
C ILE A 224 -16.42 8.21 15.02
N ALA A 225 -16.31 7.91 13.72
CA ALA A 225 -17.33 8.15 12.70
C ALA A 225 -18.14 6.88 12.38
N LEU A 226 -18.50 6.07 13.39
CA LEU A 226 -19.27 4.83 13.21
C LEU A 226 -20.69 5.07 12.65
N ASP A 227 -21.18 6.30 12.79
CA ASP A 227 -22.45 6.78 12.26
C ASP A 227 -22.37 7.28 10.80
N ALA A 228 -21.22 7.09 10.13
CA ALA A 228 -21.04 7.43 8.73
C ALA A 228 -21.88 6.51 7.81
N LYS A 229 -22.61 7.11 6.86
CA LYS A 229 -23.46 6.37 5.92
C LYS A 229 -22.88 6.40 4.51
N PRO A 230 -22.72 5.25 3.84
CA PRO A 230 -22.18 5.20 2.48
C PRO A 230 -23.04 5.99 1.50
N ILE A 231 -22.41 6.58 0.48
CA ILE A 231 -23.11 7.26 -0.64
C ILE A 231 -23.99 6.27 -1.42
N LYS A 232 -23.52 5.02 -1.53
CA LYS A 232 -24.22 3.89 -2.17
C LYS A 232 -23.70 2.59 -1.58
N LYS A 233 -24.47 1.51 -1.70
CA LYS A 233 -24.04 0.16 -1.31
C LYS A 233 -22.67 -0.16 -1.95
N GLY A 234 -21.73 -0.69 -1.16
CA GLY A 234 -20.36 -1.00 -1.58
C GLY A 234 -19.40 0.21 -1.64
N SER A 235 -19.83 1.42 -1.28
CA SER A 235 -18.94 2.58 -1.20
C SER A 235 -18.10 2.56 0.06
N SER A 236 -16.78 2.56 -0.07
CA SER A 236 -15.83 2.69 1.06
C SER A 236 -15.75 4.09 1.68
N ILE A 237 -16.44 5.06 1.08
CA ILE A 237 -16.47 6.47 1.53
C ILE A 237 -17.88 6.93 1.86
N ALA A 238 -17.98 7.86 2.81
CA ALA A 238 -19.22 8.39 3.34
C ALA A 238 -19.10 9.90 3.58
N PRO A 239 -20.07 10.74 3.15
CA PRO A 239 -20.12 12.14 3.55
C PRO A 239 -20.34 12.22 5.06
N TYR A 240 -19.61 13.12 5.71
CA TYR A 240 -19.70 13.29 7.16
C TYR A 240 -20.03 14.72 7.55
N GLY A 241 -19.42 15.71 6.89
CA GLY A 241 -19.68 17.13 7.11
C GLY A 241 -18.94 17.71 8.33
N ALA A 242 -18.61 19.00 8.30
CA ALA A 242 -17.84 19.65 9.34
C ALA A 242 -18.56 19.69 10.70
N GLU A 243 -19.87 19.92 10.72
CA GLU A 243 -20.66 20.01 11.96
C GLU A 243 -20.52 18.73 12.80
N ARG A 244 -20.66 17.55 12.17
CA ARG A 244 -20.52 16.26 12.86
C ARG A 244 -19.09 15.95 13.32
N ILE A 245 -18.08 16.55 12.70
CA ILE A 245 -16.70 16.50 13.19
C ILE A 245 -16.59 17.37 14.44
N LEU A 246 -17.11 18.59 14.39
CA LEU A 246 -17.05 19.57 15.46
C LEU A 246 -17.86 19.15 16.70
N GLU A 247 -19.00 18.47 16.52
CA GLU A 247 -19.76 17.83 17.61
C GLU A 247 -18.94 16.80 18.40
N LYS A 248 -17.88 16.28 17.81
CA LYS A 248 -16.98 15.28 18.40
C LYS A 248 -15.56 15.83 18.63
N ALA A 249 -15.37 17.14 18.51
CA ALA A 249 -14.06 17.80 18.48
C ALA A 249 -13.18 17.47 19.70
N ASP A 250 -13.75 17.54 20.89
CA ASP A 250 -13.09 17.27 22.18
C ASP A 250 -12.69 15.81 22.37
N LYS A 251 -13.28 14.90 21.59
CA LYS A 251 -13.05 13.46 21.65
C LYS A 251 -12.05 12.95 20.62
N ILE A 252 -11.74 13.71 19.57
CA ILE A 252 -10.83 13.26 18.50
C ILE A 252 -9.38 13.36 19.01
N ASP A 253 -8.80 12.24 19.42
CA ASP A 253 -7.41 12.17 19.90
C ASP A 253 -6.41 12.26 18.74
N VAL A 254 -6.76 11.67 17.59
CA VAL A 254 -5.95 11.67 16.37
C VAL A 254 -6.81 11.99 15.15
N PHE A 255 -6.33 12.91 14.32
CA PHE A 255 -6.94 13.21 13.02
C PHE A 255 -6.01 12.68 11.92
N VAL A 256 -6.49 11.72 11.13
CA VAL A 256 -5.76 11.19 9.98
C VAL A 256 -6.44 11.64 8.70
N SER A 257 -5.67 12.17 7.76
CA SER A 257 -6.15 12.56 6.44
C SER A 257 -5.42 11.77 5.36
N GLN A 258 -6.15 11.11 4.46
CA GLN A 258 -5.49 10.46 3.34
C GLN A 258 -5.18 11.46 2.22
N ASN A 259 -4.07 11.27 1.51
CA ASN A 259 -3.75 12.02 0.30
C ASN A 259 -3.53 11.06 -0.88
N GLY A 260 -4.17 11.34 -2.01
CA GLY A 260 -4.05 10.54 -3.22
C GLY A 260 -4.76 11.15 -4.43
N VAL A 261 -4.50 10.59 -5.60
CA VAL A 261 -5.02 11.09 -6.89
C VAL A 261 -6.54 10.90 -7.01
N MET A 262 -7.10 9.88 -6.36
CA MET A 262 -8.53 9.59 -6.46
C MET A 262 -9.34 10.32 -5.39
N ASN A 263 -8.79 10.41 -4.17
CA ASN A 263 -9.39 11.16 -3.07
C ASN A 263 -8.26 11.82 -2.29
N ALA A 264 -8.30 13.15 -2.20
CA ALA A 264 -7.39 13.92 -1.37
C ALA A 264 -8.19 14.54 -0.23
N GLY A 265 -7.84 14.15 0.99
CA GLY A 265 -8.10 14.93 2.20
C GLY A 265 -7.18 16.15 2.27
N GLY A 266 -7.39 16.97 3.29
CA GLY A 266 -6.55 18.12 3.56
C GLY A 266 -5.14 17.71 3.99
N ASN A 267 -4.19 18.63 3.86
CA ASN A 267 -2.90 18.48 4.54
C ASN A 267 -2.99 19.07 5.95
N LYS A 268 -1.95 18.84 6.77
CA LYS A 268 -1.91 19.34 8.15
C LYS A 268 -2.26 20.83 8.25
N HIS A 269 -1.62 21.68 7.44
CA HIS A 269 -1.92 23.11 7.43
C HIS A 269 -3.37 23.39 7.04
N SER A 270 -3.85 22.85 5.92
CA SER A 270 -5.20 23.13 5.43
C SER A 270 -6.29 22.66 6.39
N ILE A 271 -6.06 21.60 7.16
CA ILE A 271 -6.95 21.11 8.22
C ILE A 271 -6.94 22.06 9.42
N THR A 272 -5.76 22.46 9.89
CA THR A 272 -5.61 23.30 11.10
C THR A 272 -6.22 24.70 10.97
N ILE A 273 -6.33 25.22 9.73
CA ILE A 273 -6.91 26.54 9.47
C ILE A 273 -8.40 26.52 9.15
N ARG A 274 -9.05 25.34 9.12
CA ARG A 274 -10.49 25.27 8.82
C ARG A 274 -11.30 25.90 9.96
N PRO A 275 -12.38 26.64 9.66
CA PRO A 275 -13.19 27.27 10.69
C PRO A 275 -13.66 26.28 11.77
N GLY A 276 -13.35 26.59 13.04
CA GLY A 276 -13.71 25.80 14.22
C GLY A 276 -12.83 24.58 14.48
N PHE A 277 -11.92 24.20 13.57
CA PHE A 277 -11.08 23.02 13.76
C PHE A 277 -10.01 23.21 14.86
N ASP A 278 -9.75 24.44 15.30
CA ASP A 278 -8.96 24.76 16.49
C ASP A 278 -9.58 24.22 17.80
N ALA A 279 -10.88 23.88 17.80
CA ALA A 279 -11.54 23.18 18.91
C ALA A 279 -11.27 21.67 18.94
N ILE A 280 -10.74 21.08 17.86
CA ILE A 280 -10.48 19.64 17.77
C ILE A 280 -9.26 19.29 18.63
N LYS A 281 -9.41 18.33 19.55
CA LYS A 281 -8.35 17.89 20.48
C LYS A 281 -7.07 17.45 19.73
N ALA A 282 -7.20 16.75 18.61
CA ALA A 282 -6.07 16.38 17.77
C ALA A 282 -5.34 17.60 17.17
N VAL A 283 -6.06 18.66 16.79
CA VAL A 283 -5.45 19.90 16.28
C VAL A 283 -4.70 20.62 17.40
N GLN A 284 -5.30 20.72 18.58
CA GLN A 284 -4.69 21.35 19.76
C GLN A 284 -3.40 20.65 20.22
N ASN A 285 -3.37 19.32 20.09
CA ASN A 285 -2.23 18.49 20.50
C ASN A 285 -1.25 18.17 19.35
N ASP A 286 -1.39 18.83 18.20
CA ASP A 286 -0.56 18.61 17.00
C ASP A 286 -0.59 17.17 16.44
N ARG A 287 -1.65 16.42 16.72
CA ARG A 287 -1.88 15.01 16.28
C ARG A 287 -2.71 14.93 15.00
N VAL A 288 -2.36 15.77 14.03
CA VAL A 288 -2.94 15.77 12.67
C VAL A 288 -1.93 15.18 11.70
N TYR A 289 -2.25 14.02 11.15
CA TYR A 289 -1.36 13.24 10.28
C TYR A 289 -1.92 13.10 8.86
N VAL A 290 -1.02 12.92 7.91
CA VAL A 290 -1.35 12.62 6.52
C VAL A 290 -0.82 11.24 6.17
N ILE A 291 -1.65 10.42 5.53
CA ILE A 291 -1.28 9.08 5.07
C ILE A 291 -1.51 8.94 3.57
N ASN A 292 -0.64 8.21 2.87
CA ASN A 292 -0.79 8.04 1.43
C ASN A 292 -1.91 7.04 1.10
N GLN A 293 -2.82 7.41 0.19
CA GLN A 293 -3.93 6.55 -0.26
C GLN A 293 -3.44 5.17 -0.76
N LYS A 294 -2.25 5.10 -1.35
CA LYS A 294 -1.68 3.85 -1.92
C LYS A 294 -1.40 2.78 -0.89
N ILE A 295 -1.09 3.16 0.36
CA ILE A 295 -0.75 2.21 1.42
C ILE A 295 -1.91 1.94 2.38
N ILE A 296 -3.04 2.66 2.27
CA ILE A 296 -4.16 2.51 3.22
C ILE A 296 -5.50 2.17 2.55
N SER A 297 -5.67 2.53 1.29
CA SER A 297 -6.92 2.42 0.55
C SER A 297 -6.78 1.62 -0.76
N SER A 298 -5.65 0.95 -0.96
CA SER A 298 -5.43 0.10 -2.14
C SER A 298 -5.29 -1.37 -1.72
N PRO A 299 -5.91 -2.31 -2.46
CA PRO A 299 -5.86 -3.73 -2.12
C PRO A 299 -4.52 -4.33 -2.56
N THR A 300 -3.47 -4.06 -1.80
CA THR A 300 -2.12 -4.55 -2.04
C THR A 300 -1.49 -5.01 -0.73
N PHE A 301 -0.42 -5.79 -0.80
CA PHE A 301 0.32 -6.18 0.40
C PHE A 301 0.93 -4.99 1.17
N ARG A 302 1.16 -3.85 0.51
CA ARG A 302 1.58 -2.59 1.15
C ARG A 302 0.53 -1.98 2.06
N TYR A 303 -0.68 -2.51 2.07
CA TYR A 303 -1.67 -2.19 3.09
C TYR A 303 -1.13 -2.41 4.51
N LEU A 304 -0.24 -3.39 4.68
CA LEU A 304 0.46 -3.62 5.94
C LEU A 304 1.32 -2.42 6.36
N ASP A 305 1.96 -1.73 5.41
CA ASP A 305 2.74 -0.54 5.70
C ASP A 305 1.84 0.59 6.21
N GLY A 306 0.66 0.77 5.61
CA GLY A 306 -0.33 1.73 6.11
C GLY A 306 -0.80 1.42 7.54
N ILE A 307 -1.00 0.14 7.88
CA ILE A 307 -1.32 -0.25 9.26
C ILE A 307 -0.16 0.10 10.21
N LYS A 308 1.08 -0.22 9.85
CA LYS A 308 2.27 0.10 10.65
C LYS A 308 2.40 1.62 10.86
N GLU A 309 2.13 2.42 9.84
CA GLU A 309 2.11 3.88 9.94
C GLU A 309 1.04 4.39 10.90
N LEU A 310 -0.18 3.84 10.84
CA LEU A 310 -1.23 4.18 11.80
C LEU A 310 -0.82 3.83 13.23
N CYS A 311 -0.17 2.70 13.45
CA CYS A 311 0.35 2.32 14.77
C CYS A 311 1.32 3.39 15.32
N ARG A 312 2.23 3.87 14.47
CA ARG A 312 3.20 4.94 14.81
C ARG A 312 2.53 6.29 15.05
N MET A 313 1.45 6.62 14.34
CA MET A 313 0.67 7.86 14.56
C MET A 313 -0.15 7.81 15.85
N PHE A 314 -0.67 6.62 16.20
CA PHE A 314 -1.55 6.42 17.35
C PHE A 314 -0.77 6.27 18.66
N TYR A 315 0.34 5.53 18.62
CA TYR A 315 1.12 5.15 19.79
C TYR A 315 2.63 5.27 19.50
N PRO A 316 3.15 6.47 19.17
CA PRO A 316 4.57 6.68 18.86
C PRO A 316 5.50 6.26 20.00
N GLU A 317 5.05 6.36 21.25
CA GLU A 317 5.79 5.91 22.44
C GLU A 317 6.01 4.39 22.49
N ILE A 318 5.22 3.60 21.75
CA ILE A 318 5.36 2.15 21.64
C ILE A 318 6.06 1.80 20.33
N PHE A 319 5.56 2.32 19.21
CA PHE A 319 6.02 1.90 17.89
C PHE A 319 7.26 2.66 17.43
N ASP A 320 7.52 3.88 17.91
CA ASP A 320 8.73 4.66 17.59
C ASP A 320 9.71 4.73 18.76
N ASP A 321 9.59 3.80 19.72
CA ASP A 321 10.58 3.65 20.79
C ASP A 321 11.93 3.21 20.22
N ILE A 322 12.92 4.08 20.39
CA ILE A 322 14.31 3.83 19.99
C ILE A 322 15.15 3.24 21.12
N SER A 323 14.64 3.17 22.35
CA SER A 323 15.38 2.66 23.51
C SER A 323 15.85 1.22 23.31
N LYS A 324 15.08 0.43 22.56
CA LYS A 324 15.42 -0.94 22.15
C LYS A 324 16.74 -1.08 21.37
N PHE A 325 17.24 0.01 20.78
CA PHE A 325 18.52 0.04 20.07
C PHE A 325 19.70 0.43 20.96
N SER A 326 19.48 0.73 22.25
CA SER A 326 20.51 1.14 23.20
C SER A 326 21.34 -0.06 23.69
N LEU A 327 22.08 -0.66 22.76
CA LEU A 327 22.96 -1.81 22.98
C LEU A 327 24.43 -1.39 22.79
N ASP A 328 25.35 -2.06 23.49
CA ASP A 328 26.80 -1.87 23.34
C ASP A 328 27.36 -2.58 22.08
N GLU A 329 26.60 -2.53 20.97
CA GLU A 329 26.94 -3.11 19.67
C GLU A 329 27.00 -2.02 18.59
N GLU A 330 27.92 -2.16 17.63
CA GLU A 330 28.05 -1.22 16.51
C GLU A 330 26.84 -1.29 15.57
N ILE A 331 26.28 -0.12 15.27
CA ILE A 331 25.07 0.02 14.43
C ILE A 331 25.41 -0.03 12.95
N THR A 332 24.60 -0.78 12.21
CA THR A 332 24.59 -0.85 10.74
C THR A 332 23.75 0.29 10.16
N ARG A 333 23.98 0.64 8.88
CA ARG A 333 23.31 1.74 8.20
C ARG A 333 21.80 1.55 8.06
N ASP A 334 21.33 0.33 7.84
CA ASP A 334 19.90 0.02 7.78
C ASP A 334 19.17 0.24 9.11
N LYS A 335 19.75 -0.22 10.23
CA LYS A 335 19.27 0.04 11.59
C LYS A 335 19.31 1.52 11.92
N MET A 336 20.35 2.23 11.49
CA MET A 336 20.41 3.69 11.64
C MET A 336 19.25 4.38 10.89
N ALA A 337 18.92 3.94 9.67
CA ALA A 337 17.78 4.47 8.93
C ALA A 337 16.45 4.24 9.70
N GLU A 338 16.25 3.05 10.26
CA GLU A 338 15.09 2.76 11.12
C GLU A 338 15.05 3.70 12.34
N ILE A 339 16.17 3.81 13.08
CA ILE A 339 16.28 4.65 14.27
C ILE A 339 15.91 6.11 13.94
N ILE A 340 16.43 6.67 12.86
CA ILE A 340 16.19 8.06 12.47
C ILE A 340 14.72 8.28 12.11
N VAL A 341 14.14 7.43 11.28
CA VAL A 341 12.74 7.57 10.83
C VAL A 341 11.79 7.48 12.02
N ARG A 342 12.06 6.56 12.96
CA ARG A 342 11.31 6.45 14.23
C ARG A 342 11.52 7.68 15.11
N PHE A 343 12.77 8.11 15.31
CA PHE A 343 13.09 9.26 16.14
C PHE A 343 12.38 10.54 15.68
N LYS A 344 12.28 10.74 14.36
CA LYS A 344 11.60 11.89 13.74
C LYS A 344 10.07 11.72 13.66
N ASN A 345 9.54 10.54 13.97
CA ASN A 345 8.16 10.15 13.66
C ASN A 345 7.80 10.46 12.19
N GLU A 346 8.78 10.28 11.29
CA GLU A 346 8.62 10.57 9.87
C GLU A 346 7.78 9.47 9.23
N GLY A 347 6.78 9.86 8.45
CA GLY A 347 5.97 8.89 7.71
C GLY A 347 6.75 8.28 6.55
N ILE A 348 6.50 7.02 6.21
CA ILE A 348 7.24 6.38 5.12
C ILE A 348 7.02 7.11 3.79
N PHE A 349 8.11 7.27 3.04
CA PHE A 349 8.03 7.92 1.74
C PHE A 349 7.32 7.02 0.73
N VAL A 350 6.27 7.55 0.08
CA VAL A 350 5.55 6.88 -0.99
C VAL A 350 5.67 7.70 -2.28
N PRO A 351 6.34 7.17 -3.33
CA PRO A 351 6.61 7.94 -4.53
C PRO A 351 5.32 8.24 -5.31
N THR A 352 5.38 9.30 -6.12
CA THR A 352 4.30 9.69 -7.05
C THR A 352 4.81 9.69 -8.49
N SER A 353 3.92 9.66 -9.49
CA SER A 353 4.37 9.75 -10.89
C SER A 353 5.06 11.11 -11.18
N LYS A 354 4.77 12.15 -10.40
CA LYS A 354 5.48 13.44 -10.47
C LYS A 354 6.91 13.32 -9.91
N TYR A 355 7.12 12.49 -8.89
CA TYR A 355 8.44 12.24 -8.31
C TYR A 355 9.39 11.65 -9.36
N TYR A 356 9.01 10.57 -10.03
CA TYR A 356 9.89 9.91 -11.02
C TYR A 356 10.15 10.72 -12.30
N ARG A 357 9.28 11.69 -12.63
CA ARG A 357 9.52 12.61 -13.76
C ARG A 357 10.58 13.68 -13.47
N LYS A 358 10.94 13.89 -12.21
CA LYS A 358 11.99 14.83 -11.83
C LYS A 358 13.32 14.12 -11.83
N LYS A 359 14.36 14.80 -12.34
CA LYS A 359 15.75 14.32 -12.19
C LYS A 359 16.18 14.48 -10.73
N HIS A 360 16.55 13.38 -10.10
CA HIS A 360 17.12 13.38 -8.75
C HIS A 360 18.65 13.38 -8.83
N LYS A 361 19.30 14.19 -7.98
CA LYS A 361 20.76 14.33 -8.01
C LYS A 361 21.48 13.17 -7.31
N ARG A 362 20.88 12.60 -6.27
CA ARG A 362 21.53 11.63 -5.38
C ARG A 362 20.91 10.26 -5.49
N HIS A 363 19.62 10.15 -5.20
CA HIS A 363 18.93 8.87 -5.15
C HIS A 363 17.51 9.00 -5.71
N THR A 364 17.07 7.97 -6.43
CA THR A 364 15.70 7.79 -6.88
C THR A 364 15.09 6.58 -6.21
N TYR A 365 13.93 6.75 -5.58
CA TYR A 365 13.28 5.73 -4.76
C TYR A 365 13.21 4.37 -5.44
N GLY A 366 13.63 3.32 -4.73
CA GLY A 366 13.58 1.94 -5.16
C GLY A 366 14.58 1.56 -6.24
N LEU A 367 15.58 2.41 -6.52
CA LEU A 367 16.66 2.14 -7.48
C LEU A 367 18.01 1.79 -6.84
N PHE A 368 18.06 1.62 -5.52
CA PHE A 368 19.25 1.04 -4.87
C PHE A 368 19.47 -0.38 -5.38
N LYS A 369 20.69 -0.68 -5.85
CA LYS A 369 21.06 -1.99 -6.39
C LYS A 369 21.24 -3.05 -5.31
N ASP A 370 21.61 -2.63 -4.11
CA ASP A 370 21.92 -3.47 -2.95
C ASP A 370 20.84 -3.49 -1.87
N VAL A 371 19.66 -2.91 -2.15
CA VAL A 371 18.51 -2.94 -1.24
C VAL A 371 17.31 -3.57 -1.97
N ASP A 372 17.01 -4.82 -1.61
CA ASP A 372 15.82 -5.51 -2.11
C ASP A 372 14.55 -4.88 -1.51
N MET A 373 13.47 -4.78 -2.28
CA MET A 373 12.19 -4.24 -1.78
C MET A 373 11.53 -5.09 -0.68
N ASN A 374 11.92 -6.35 -0.56
CA ASN A 374 11.48 -7.26 0.49
C ASN A 374 12.40 -7.20 1.73
N ASN A 375 13.48 -6.40 1.70
CA ASN A 375 14.28 -6.13 2.88
C ASN A 375 13.39 -5.44 3.95
N GLU A 376 13.46 -5.91 5.20
CA GLU A 376 12.62 -5.39 6.28
C GLU A 376 12.84 -3.89 6.57
N TYR A 377 14.03 -3.38 6.24
CA TYR A 377 14.41 -1.98 6.38
C TYR A 377 14.19 -1.15 5.12
N PHE A 378 13.71 -1.73 4.02
CA PHE A 378 13.56 -1.04 2.73
C PHE A 378 12.88 0.33 2.86
N HIS A 379 11.70 0.37 3.49
CA HIS A 379 10.97 1.62 3.66
C HIS A 379 11.67 2.63 4.57
N PHE A 380 12.41 2.17 5.58
CA PHE A 380 13.20 3.05 6.45
C PHE A 380 14.38 3.66 5.70
N ILE A 381 15.13 2.84 4.96
CA ILE A 381 16.26 3.27 4.12
C ILE A 381 15.81 4.32 3.11
N GLU A 382 14.79 3.98 2.32
CA GLU A 382 14.22 4.85 1.30
C GLU A 382 13.72 6.18 1.90
N THR A 383 13.04 6.13 3.05
CA THR A 383 12.55 7.34 3.72
C THR A 383 13.69 8.18 4.28
N ALA A 384 14.68 7.57 4.95
CA ALA A 384 15.82 8.30 5.50
C ALA A 384 16.62 9.03 4.41
N VAL A 385 16.82 8.39 3.25
CA VAL A 385 17.56 8.99 2.14
C VAL A 385 16.73 10.06 1.42
N THR A 386 15.45 9.78 1.12
CA THR A 386 14.60 10.74 0.41
C THR A 386 14.26 11.98 1.24
N SER A 387 14.21 11.85 2.57
CA SER A 387 14.10 12.98 3.50
C SER A 387 15.42 13.73 3.73
N GLY A 388 16.53 13.24 3.18
CA GLY A 388 17.85 13.87 3.29
C GLY A 388 18.50 13.68 4.66
N TYR A 389 18.06 12.70 5.44
CA TYR A 389 18.64 12.36 6.74
C TYR A 389 19.86 11.45 6.63
N MET A 390 19.95 10.68 5.55
CA MET A 390 21.09 9.84 5.21
C MET A 390 21.42 9.99 3.73
N GLU A 391 22.65 9.64 3.35
CA GLU A 391 23.10 9.71 1.96
C GLU A 391 23.21 8.31 1.36
N GLY A 392 22.78 8.16 0.10
CA GLY A 392 23.14 7.04 -0.75
C GLY A 392 24.38 7.37 -1.59
N PHE A 393 25.03 6.34 -2.11
CA PHE A 393 26.24 6.44 -2.91
C PHE A 393 25.93 6.14 -4.38
N LYS A 394 26.77 6.67 -5.27
CA LYS A 394 26.65 6.41 -6.70
C LYS A 394 27.98 5.96 -7.27
N GLU A 395 28.01 4.74 -7.81
CA GLU A 395 29.17 4.11 -8.39
C GLU A 395 28.81 3.59 -9.78
N ASN A 396 29.57 3.94 -10.82
CA ASN A 396 29.33 3.46 -12.19
C ASN A 396 27.89 3.65 -12.70
N ASN A 397 27.24 4.77 -12.36
CA ASN A 397 25.84 5.10 -12.63
C ASN A 397 24.78 4.29 -11.87
N GLU A 398 25.17 3.38 -10.99
CA GLU A 398 24.28 2.62 -10.11
C GLU A 398 24.23 3.26 -8.71
N GLU A 399 23.10 3.12 -8.03
CA GLU A 399 22.87 3.69 -6.70
C GLU A 399 23.02 2.60 -5.64
N TYR A 400 23.71 2.90 -4.53
CA TYR A 400 23.99 1.97 -3.44
C TYR A 400 23.70 2.59 -2.07
N PHE A 401 23.28 1.79 -1.11
CA PHE A 401 23.09 2.23 0.28
C PHE A 401 24.07 1.59 1.27
N TYR A 402 24.57 0.39 0.99
CA TYR A 402 25.39 -0.47 1.85
C TYR A 402 24.75 -0.70 3.23
N PRO A 403 23.62 -1.44 3.30
CA PRO A 403 22.83 -1.58 4.53
C PRO A 403 23.63 -2.14 5.72
N GLU A 404 24.54 -3.09 5.47
CA GLU A 404 25.32 -3.78 6.50
C GLU A 404 26.57 -3.02 6.97
N ASN A 405 26.93 -1.91 6.31
CA ASN A 405 28.11 -1.14 6.72
C ASN A 405 27.87 -0.49 8.09
N LYS A 406 28.93 -0.45 8.91
CA LYS A 406 28.91 0.23 10.21
C LYS A 406 28.97 1.74 10.07
N ILE A 407 28.30 2.46 10.98
CA ILE A 407 28.28 3.93 11.01
C ILE A 407 29.52 4.44 11.73
N SER A 408 30.34 5.25 11.04
CA SER A 408 31.45 5.97 11.68
C SER A 408 30.95 7.17 12.50
N ARG A 409 31.76 7.63 13.46
CA ARG A 409 31.44 8.83 14.26
C ARG A 409 31.29 10.08 13.40
N GLU A 410 32.09 10.24 12.35
CA GLU A 410 31.92 11.38 11.43
C GLU A 410 30.60 11.30 10.67
N GLU A 411 30.21 10.12 10.17
CA GLU A 411 28.92 9.93 9.52
C GLU A 411 27.77 10.22 10.49
N PHE A 412 27.84 9.73 11.72
CA PHE A 412 26.82 10.00 12.73
C PHE A 412 26.70 11.49 13.08
N ALA A 413 27.83 12.22 13.15
CA ALA A 413 27.78 13.67 13.34
C ALA A 413 27.07 14.39 12.18
N ASN A 414 27.30 13.96 10.93
CA ASN A 414 26.57 14.49 9.77
C ASN A 414 25.07 14.20 9.88
N ILE A 415 24.68 12.99 10.31
CA ILE A 415 23.28 12.62 10.55
C ILE A 415 22.64 13.53 11.61
N LEU A 416 23.27 13.66 12.78
CA LEU A 416 22.78 14.53 13.87
C LEU A 416 22.57 15.98 13.41
N PHE A 417 23.48 16.47 12.56
CA PHE A 417 23.38 17.81 11.99
C PHE A 417 22.26 17.93 10.93
N MET A 418 22.05 16.90 10.10
CA MET A 418 20.98 16.93 9.08
C MET A 418 19.59 16.85 9.71
N ILE A 419 19.42 16.07 10.78
CA ILE A 419 18.11 15.86 11.41
C ILE A 419 17.78 16.86 12.51
N GLY A 420 18.79 17.58 12.99
CA GLY A 420 18.71 18.58 14.07
C GLY A 420 18.87 20.00 13.55
N ASP A 421 18.05 20.93 14.03
CA ASP A 421 18.21 22.37 13.75
C ASP A 421 19.26 22.98 14.70
N LEU A 422 20.52 22.54 14.55
CA LEU A 422 21.59 22.84 15.51
C LEU A 422 22.10 24.27 15.36
N LYS A 423 22.01 25.04 16.45
CA LYS A 423 22.59 26.39 16.54
C LYS A 423 24.09 26.32 16.82
N LYS A 424 24.86 27.16 16.14
CA LYS A 424 26.27 27.39 16.46
C LYS A 424 26.38 28.03 17.85
N LYS A 425 27.33 27.56 18.67
CA LYS A 425 27.64 28.18 19.97
C LYS A 425 28.74 29.23 19.81
N GLU A 426 28.80 30.17 20.75
CA GLU A 426 29.81 31.23 20.76
C GLU A 426 31.18 30.71 21.19
N ASN A 427 31.20 29.75 22.13
CA ASN A 427 32.41 29.11 22.63
C ASN A 427 32.53 27.71 22.06
N ASN A 428 33.66 27.44 21.40
CA ASN A 428 33.98 26.14 20.82
C ASN A 428 34.73 25.27 21.83
N ILE A 429 34.34 23.99 21.94
CA ILE A 429 35.11 22.96 22.63
C ILE A 429 36.33 22.61 21.76
N SER A 430 37.51 22.51 22.36
CA SER A 430 38.73 22.14 21.65
C SER A 430 38.72 20.65 21.26
N ILE A 431 38.96 20.36 19.98
CA ILE A 431 39.01 19.02 19.40
C ILE A 431 40.40 18.82 18.78
N LYS A 432 41.17 17.85 19.29
CA LYS A 432 42.59 17.67 18.94
C LYS A 432 42.83 17.19 17.51
N ASP A 433 41.92 16.38 16.97
CA ASP A 433 42.03 15.70 15.68
C ASP A 433 41.05 16.27 14.64
N LEU A 434 40.56 17.49 14.84
CA LEU A 434 39.56 18.13 13.98
C LEU A 434 40.03 18.25 12.51
N ASP A 435 41.33 18.38 12.29
CA ASP A 435 41.97 18.47 10.97
C ASP A 435 41.86 17.17 10.15
N LYS A 436 41.55 16.04 10.78
CA LYS A 436 41.35 14.74 10.10
C LYS A 436 39.94 14.57 9.51
N MET A 437 39.02 15.49 9.77
CA MET A 437 37.60 15.39 9.36
C MET A 437 37.38 16.00 7.98
N LYS A 438 36.49 15.39 7.20
CA LYS A 438 35.98 15.99 5.95
C LYS A 438 35.09 17.20 6.23
N ASN A 439 34.24 17.11 7.26
CA ASN A 439 33.26 18.16 7.61
C ASN A 439 33.54 18.79 8.99
N THR A 440 34.67 19.47 9.13
CA THR A 440 35.13 20.07 10.42
C THR A 440 34.07 20.95 11.09
N ARG A 441 33.35 21.77 10.33
CA ARG A 441 32.29 22.66 10.86
C ARG A 441 31.13 21.87 11.49
N ILE A 442 30.72 20.76 10.87
CA ILE A 442 29.61 19.94 11.35
C ILE A 442 30.01 19.28 12.67
N VAL A 443 31.19 18.64 12.68
CA VAL A 443 31.74 17.99 13.88
C VAL A 443 31.83 18.98 15.04
N GLN A 444 32.35 20.19 14.79
CA GLN A 444 32.43 21.23 15.82
C GLN A 444 31.05 21.58 16.39
N ILE A 445 30.03 21.80 15.53
CA ILE A 445 28.67 22.16 15.98
C ILE A 445 28.05 21.05 16.84
N VAL A 446 28.21 19.79 16.44
CA VAL A 446 27.66 18.63 17.18
C VAL A 446 28.31 18.49 18.55
N VAL A 447 29.64 18.64 18.63
CA VAL A 447 30.39 18.58 19.88
C VAL A 447 30.06 19.78 20.78
N ASP A 448 29.96 20.99 20.24
CA ASP A 448 29.61 22.20 21.02
C ASP A 448 28.20 22.14 21.61
N ASN A 449 27.27 21.49 20.91
CA ASN A 449 25.93 21.17 21.43
C ASN A 449 25.93 19.96 22.37
N LYS A 450 27.12 19.39 22.64
CA LYS A 450 27.37 18.26 23.54
C LYS A 450 26.63 16.99 23.13
N LEU A 451 26.31 16.83 21.85
CA LEU A 451 25.60 15.65 21.36
C LEU A 451 26.52 14.44 21.25
N MET A 452 27.82 14.65 21.05
CA MET A 452 28.85 13.61 21.05
C MET A 452 29.98 14.00 21.99
N GLU A 453 30.52 13.04 22.72
CA GLU A 453 31.61 13.22 23.69
C GLU A 453 32.97 12.95 23.05
N LEU A 454 34.01 13.63 23.53
CA LEU A 454 35.40 13.43 23.09
C LEU A 454 36.10 12.38 23.96
N GLU A 455 36.98 11.59 23.36
CA GLU A 455 37.83 10.60 24.03
C GLU A 455 39.25 11.16 24.14
N ASP A 456 39.67 11.50 25.36
CA ASP A 456 40.96 12.17 25.63
C ASP A 456 41.18 13.46 24.81
N GLY A 457 40.08 14.15 24.48
CA GLY A 457 40.06 15.36 23.66
C GLY A 457 40.06 15.12 22.14
N ASN A 458 39.98 13.86 21.70
CA ASN A 458 39.85 13.49 20.28
C ASN A 458 38.41 13.11 19.95
N PHE A 459 38.00 13.35 18.71
CA PHE A 459 36.71 12.96 18.18
C PHE A 459 36.71 11.54 17.61
N ASN A 460 37.83 11.05 17.06
CA ASN A 460 38.00 9.72 16.46
C ASN A 460 37.02 9.43 15.30
N PRO A 461 37.20 10.03 14.11
CA PRO A 461 36.20 10.03 13.03
C PRO A 461 35.80 8.64 12.54
N GLU A 462 36.79 7.77 12.41
CA GLU A 462 36.67 6.44 11.80
C GLU A 462 36.18 5.38 12.79
N LYS A 463 36.09 5.70 14.09
CA LYS A 463 35.54 4.78 15.08
C LYS A 463 34.05 4.60 14.83
N PHE A 464 33.56 3.37 14.89
CA PHE A 464 32.15 3.08 14.73
C PHE A 464 31.35 3.40 15.99
N VAL A 465 30.12 3.88 15.81
CA VAL A 465 29.21 4.20 16.91
C VAL A 465 28.41 2.98 17.34
N THR A 466 28.25 2.85 18.65
CA THR A 466 27.36 1.87 19.27
C THR A 466 25.92 2.36 19.31
N GLY A 467 24.96 1.43 19.42
CA GLY A 467 23.55 1.78 19.59
C GLY A 467 23.29 2.65 20.82
N LYS A 468 24.00 2.38 21.92
CA LYS A 468 23.94 3.20 23.14
C LYS A 468 24.41 4.63 22.94
N GLU A 469 25.50 4.84 22.21
CA GLU A 469 25.95 6.20 21.84
C GLU A 469 24.89 6.90 21.00
N VAL A 470 24.33 6.21 20.00
CA VAL A 470 23.31 6.76 19.10
C VAL A 470 22.06 7.20 19.87
N VAL A 471 21.48 6.32 20.69
CA VAL A 471 20.27 6.62 21.46
C VAL A 471 20.51 7.78 22.42
N LYS A 472 21.62 7.76 23.18
CA LYS A 472 21.99 8.86 24.10
C LYS A 472 22.08 10.22 23.39
N SER A 473 22.72 10.26 22.21
CA SER A 473 22.84 11.48 21.42
C SER A 473 21.49 11.99 20.91
N LEU A 474 20.61 11.09 20.46
CA LEU A 474 19.29 11.43 19.95
C LEU A 474 18.33 11.91 21.04
N GLU A 475 18.35 11.29 22.22
CA GLU A 475 17.59 11.75 23.38
C GLU A 475 17.99 13.18 23.77
N LYS A 476 19.29 13.46 23.81
CA LYS A 476 19.80 14.81 24.06
C LYS A 476 19.44 15.79 22.95
N LEU A 477 19.44 15.34 21.69
CA LEU A 477 18.97 16.17 20.58
C LEU A 477 17.51 16.58 20.79
N ARG A 478 16.64 15.65 21.21
CA ARG A 478 15.23 15.92 21.50
C ARG A 478 15.05 16.95 22.61
N GLU A 479 15.93 16.98 23.62
CA GLU A 479 15.89 17.96 24.71
C GLU A 479 16.22 19.39 24.24
N ILE A 480 17.13 19.54 23.28
CA ILE A 480 17.60 20.87 22.83
C ILE A 480 16.81 21.44 21.65
N THR A 481 15.98 20.62 20.99
CA THR A 481 15.13 21.04 19.85
C THR A 481 13.64 21.21 20.19
N LYS A 482 13.21 20.79 21.39
CA LYS A 482 11.92 21.17 21.96
C LYS A 482 11.96 22.63 22.40
#